data_AF-A0A251WAX7-F1
#
_entry.id   AF-A0A251WAX7-F1
#
_cell.length_a   1.000
_cell.length_b   1.000
_cell.length_c   1.000
_cell.angle_alpha   90.00
_cell.angle_beta   90.00
_cell.angle_gamma   90.00
#
_symmetry.space_group_name_H-M   'P 1'
#
loop_
_entity.id
_entity.type
_entity.pdbx_description
1 polymer ?
#
loop_
_entity_poly.entity_id
_entity_poly.type
_entity_poly.pdbx_seq_one_letter_code
_entity_poly.pdbx_strand_id
1 'polypeptide(L)'
;MSQQDKLLVKILLGTSDANIPFEPLCQLLRTLGFDERIRGSHHIFSKDGIEEILNLQPKQGKAKVYQVKQVRDVILKYQLGGQDED
;
A
#
# COMPACT_ATOMS: atom_id res chain seq x y z
N MET A 1 -0.71 -14.44 -12.25
CA MET A 1 -0.66 -13.21 -11.44
C MET A 1 -2.06 -12.82 -11.02
N SER A 2 -2.27 -12.79 -9.70
CA SER A 2 -3.47 -12.27 -9.08
C SER A 2 -3.66 -10.77 -9.40
N GLN A 3 -4.85 -10.22 -9.14
CA GLN A 3 -5.07 -8.78 -9.26
C GLN A 3 -4.20 -7.97 -8.29
N GLN A 4 -3.82 -8.56 -7.15
CA GLN A 4 -2.93 -7.95 -6.17
C GLN A 4 -1.47 -7.93 -6.64
N ASP A 5 -0.99 -9.00 -7.27
CA ASP A 5 0.38 -9.05 -7.83
C ASP A 5 0.56 -7.97 -8.90
N LYS A 6 -0.45 -7.82 -9.77
CA LYS A 6 -0.44 -6.76 -10.80
C LYS A 6 -0.42 -5.36 -10.19
N LEU A 7 -1.14 -5.15 -9.09
CA LEU A 7 -1.15 -3.88 -8.39
C LEU A 7 0.19 -3.61 -7.71
N LEU A 8 0.78 -4.61 -7.04
CA LEU A 8 2.10 -4.52 -6.43
C LEU A 8 3.16 -4.14 -7.46
N VAL A 9 3.22 -4.86 -8.60
CA VAL A 9 4.13 -4.54 -9.71
C VAL A 9 3.90 -3.10 -10.20
N LYS A 10 2.65 -2.67 -10.36
CA LYS A 10 2.32 -1.30 -10.80
C LYS A 10 2.82 -0.24 -9.81
N ILE A 11 2.68 -0.49 -8.51
CA ILE A 11 3.18 0.41 -7.45
C ILE A 11 4.71 0.46 -7.48
N LEU A 12 5.37 -0.70 -7.56
CA LEU A 12 6.84 -0.80 -7.59
C LEU A 12 7.45 -0.08 -8.81
N LEU A 13 6.83 -0.20 -9.98
CA LEU A 13 7.26 0.50 -11.20
C LEU A 13 7.13 2.03 -11.07
N GLY A 14 6.21 2.54 -10.25
CA GLY A 14 6.03 3.97 -9.99
C GLY A 14 5.52 4.81 -11.17
N THR A 15 5.22 4.18 -12.31
CA THR A 15 4.79 4.87 -13.54
C THR A 15 3.33 5.31 -13.50
N SER A 16 2.58 4.91 -12.47
CA SER A 16 1.13 5.08 -12.40
C SER A 16 0.61 5.55 -11.04
N ASP A 17 1.43 6.24 -10.24
CA ASP A 17 1.07 6.67 -8.88
C ASP A 17 -0.22 7.52 -8.84
N ALA A 18 -0.50 8.29 -9.88
CA ALA A 18 -1.73 9.09 -10.00
C ALA A 18 -2.99 8.27 -10.32
N ASN A 19 -2.86 6.98 -10.59
CA ASN A 19 -3.95 6.11 -11.03
C ASN A 19 -3.99 4.79 -10.25
N ILE A 20 -3.85 4.89 -8.92
CA ILE A 20 -4.04 3.79 -7.99
C ILE A 20 -5.40 3.95 -7.27
N PRO A 21 -6.33 3.00 -7.46
CA PRO A 21 -7.58 2.96 -6.70
C PRO A 21 -7.31 2.78 -5.20
N PHE A 22 -8.06 3.51 -4.36
CA PHE A 22 -7.82 3.54 -2.91
C PHE A 22 -8.08 2.20 -2.23
N GLU A 23 -9.23 1.58 -2.49
CA GLU A 23 -9.63 0.33 -1.84
C GLU A 23 -8.69 -0.84 -2.20
N PRO A 24 -8.32 -1.06 -3.48
CA PRO A 24 -7.27 -2.01 -3.83
C PRO A 24 -5.91 -1.78 -3.15
N LEU A 25 -5.51 -0.53 -2.92
CA LEU A 25 -4.29 -0.22 -2.16
C LEU A 25 -4.41 -0.66 -0.70
N CYS A 26 -5.56 -0.41 -0.06
CA CYS A 26 -5.85 -0.86 1.30
C CYS A 26 -5.88 -2.39 1.40
N GLN A 27 -6.49 -3.06 0.41
CA GLN A 27 -6.48 -4.52 0.31
C GLN A 27 -5.06 -5.09 0.20
N LEU A 28 -4.21 -4.47 -0.62
CA LEU A 28 -2.80 -4.87 -0.75
C LEU A 28 -2.05 -4.76 0.59
N LEU A 29 -2.22 -3.64 1.31
CA LEU A 29 -1.56 -3.47 2.61
C LEU A 29 -2.01 -4.52 3.64
N ARG A 30 -3.30 -4.84 3.67
CA ARG A 30 -3.82 -5.93 4.52
C ARG A 30 -3.21 -7.28 4.15
N THR A 31 -3.04 -7.60 2.87
CA THR A 31 -2.41 -8.86 2.45
C THR A 31 -0.91 -8.90 2.70
N LEU A 32 -0.25 -7.75 2.72
CA LEU A 32 1.14 -7.63 3.22
C LEU A 32 1.21 -7.71 4.76
N GLY A 33 0.08 -7.92 5.43
CA GLY A 33 -0.05 -8.12 6.86
C GLY A 33 0.11 -6.84 7.68
N PHE A 34 -0.31 -5.70 7.14
CA PHE A 34 -0.54 -4.49 7.95
C PHE A 34 -1.91 -4.57 8.63
N ASP A 35 -1.96 -4.11 9.87
CA ASP A 35 -3.20 -3.85 10.60
C ASP A 35 -3.79 -2.52 10.16
N GLU A 36 -5.12 -2.47 10.03
CA GLU A 36 -5.86 -1.29 9.60
C GLU A 36 -6.71 -0.72 10.76
N ARG A 37 -6.53 0.57 11.04
CA ARG A 37 -7.41 1.33 11.93
C ARG A 37 -8.03 2.51 11.18
N ILE A 38 -9.37 2.61 11.25
CA ILE A 38 -10.11 3.68 10.58
C ILE A 38 -10.50 4.77 11.59
N ARG A 39 -10.25 6.04 11.24
CA ARG A 39 -10.69 7.22 11.99
C ARG A 39 -11.28 8.27 11.04
N GLY A 40 -12.60 8.31 10.96
CA GLY A 40 -13.29 9.12 9.94
C GLY A 40 -12.95 8.59 8.54
N SER A 41 -12.47 9.47 7.65
CA SER A 41 -12.03 9.07 6.31
C SER A 41 -10.58 8.57 6.24
N HIS A 42 -9.85 8.57 7.35
CA HIS A 42 -8.44 8.19 7.38
C HIS A 42 -8.30 6.70 7.71
N HIS A 43 -7.47 6.01 6.93
CA HIS A 43 -7.11 4.61 7.10
C HIS A 43 -5.65 4.56 7.51
N ILE A 44 -5.40 4.20 8.76
CA ILE A 44 -4.08 4.16 9.36
C ILE A 44 -3.60 2.71 9.35
N PHE A 45 -2.44 2.47 8.75
CA PHE A 45 -1.82 1.15 8.66
C PHE A 45 -0.51 1.12 9.44
N SER A 46 -0.34 0.05 10.22
CA SER A 46 0.88 -0.27 10.96
C SER A 46 1.16 -1.76 10.85
N LYS A 47 2.43 -2.16 11.01
CA LYS A 47 2.83 -3.57 11.01
C LYS A 47 4.00 -3.75 11.96
N ASP A 48 4.00 -4.79 12.77
CA ASP A 48 5.13 -5.13 13.63
C ASP A 48 6.41 -5.31 12.80
N GLY A 49 7.51 -4.70 13.23
CA GLY A 49 8.78 -4.69 12.50
C GLY A 49 8.89 -3.63 11.41
N ILE A 50 7.84 -2.83 11.16
CA ILE A 50 7.88 -1.66 10.27
C ILE A 50 7.70 -0.39 11.10
N GLU A 51 8.66 0.53 10.98
CA GLU A 51 8.67 1.77 11.75
C GLU A 51 7.62 2.77 11.24
N GLU A 52 7.41 2.81 9.93
CA GLU A 52 6.52 3.74 9.27
C GLU A 52 5.04 3.40 9.46
N ILE A 53 4.30 4.36 10.02
CA ILE A 53 2.83 4.34 10.04
C ILE A 53 2.31 5.03 8.78
N LEU A 54 1.56 4.30 7.95
CA LEU A 54 0.95 4.82 6.73
C LEU A 54 -0.44 5.37 7.04
N ASN A 55 -0.67 6.67 6.85
CA ASN A 55 -1.98 7.29 7.05
C ASN A 55 -2.58 7.70 5.69
N LEU A 56 -3.46 6.84 5.18
CA LEU A 56 -4.07 6.95 3.86
C LEU A 56 -5.44 7.62 3.93
N GLN A 57 -5.81 8.39 2.89
CA GLN A 57 -7.13 9.00 2.79
C GLN A 57 -7.57 8.98 1.33
N PRO A 58 -8.80 8.53 1.02
CA PRO A 58 -9.30 8.53 -0.35
C PRO A 58 -9.48 9.97 -0.85
N LYS A 59 -9.22 10.18 -2.14
CA LYS A 59 -9.61 11.38 -2.88
C LYS A 59 -10.30 10.92 -4.17
N GLN A 60 -11.63 11.12 -4.25
CA GLN A 60 -12.45 10.72 -5.41
C GLN A 60 -12.23 9.23 -5.80
N GLY A 61 -12.19 8.34 -4.80
CA GLY A 61 -12.00 6.90 -5.00
C GLY A 61 -10.55 6.45 -5.29
N LYS A 62 -9.59 7.38 -5.37
CA LYS A 62 -8.17 7.07 -5.60
C LYS A 62 -7.31 7.41 -4.38
N ALA A 63 -6.17 6.74 -4.28
CA ALA A 63 -5.11 7.15 -3.37
C ALA A 63 -4.45 8.43 -3.89
N LYS A 64 -3.94 9.26 -2.98
CA LYS A 64 -3.18 10.46 -3.36
C LYS A 64 -1.79 10.03 -3.84
N VAL A 65 -1.24 10.69 -4.87
CA VAL A 65 0.07 10.35 -5.47
C VAL A 65 1.17 10.18 -4.43
N TYR A 66 1.28 11.13 -3.49
CA TYR A 66 2.31 11.06 -2.45
C TYR A 66 2.11 9.87 -1.49
N GLN A 67 0.86 9.46 -1.25
CA GLN A 67 0.56 8.30 -0.41
C GLN A 67 0.95 7.00 -1.11
N VAL A 68 0.74 6.91 -2.43
CA VAL A 68 1.24 5.77 -3.21
C VAL A 68 2.77 5.71 -3.16
N LYS A 69 3.44 6.86 -3.30
CA LYS A 69 4.89 6.94 -3.15
C LYS A 69 5.35 6.47 -1.77
N GLN A 70 4.70 6.94 -0.69
CA GLN A 70 5.00 6.48 0.68
C GLN A 70 4.84 4.97 0.84
N VAL A 71 3.76 4.40 0.30
CA VAL A 71 3.54 2.94 0.31
C VAL A 71 4.66 2.21 -0.44
N ARG A 72 5.02 2.67 -1.65
CA ARG A 72 6.13 2.10 -2.41
C ARG A 72 7.44 2.16 -1.63
N ASP A 73 7.76 3.31 -1.02
CA ASP A 73 9.01 3.50 -0.29
C ASP A 73 9.10 2.52 0.89
N VAL A 74 8.00 2.30 1.62
CA VAL A 74 7.92 1.29 2.69
C VAL A 74 8.08 -0.13 2.14
N ILE A 75 7.38 -0.47 1.05
CA ILE A 75 7.50 -1.79 0.41
C ILE A 75 8.95 -2.08 0.00
N LEU A 76 9.64 -1.11 -0.60
CA LEU A 76 11.04 -1.26 -1.02
C LEU A 76 12.00 -1.34 0.17
N LYS A 77 11.81 -0.49 1.19
CA LYS A 77 12.65 -0.46 2.39
C LYS A 77 12.65 -1.79 3.14
N TYR A 78 11.49 -2.44 3.23
CA TYR A 78 11.30 -3.70 3.98
C TYR A 78 11.13 -4.92 3.08
N GLN A 79 11.37 -4.79 1.76
CA GLN A 79 11.27 -5.87 0.77
C GLN A 79 9.94 -6.65 0.83
N LEU A 80 8.84 -5.94 1.03
CA LEU A 80 7.53 -6.56 1.22
C LEU A 80 6.96 -7.08 -0.09
N GLY A 81 6.31 -8.26 -0.05
CA GLY A 81 5.68 -8.85 -1.22
C GLY A 81 6.64 -9.59 -2.16
N GLY A 82 7.89 -9.81 -1.72
CA GLY A 82 8.69 -10.94 -2.20
C GLY A 82 8.09 -12.24 -1.67
N GLN A 83 8.00 -13.27 -2.52
CA GLN A 83 7.78 -14.63 -2.05
C GLN A 83 9.04 -15.05 -1.29
N ASP A 84 9.02 -14.96 0.04
CA ASP A 84 9.89 -15.80 0.85
C ASP A 84 9.30 -17.21 0.79
N GLU A 85 9.67 -17.95 -0.27
CA GLU A 85 9.74 -19.41 -0.21
C GLU A 85 11.09 -19.74 0.43
N ASP A 86 11.08 -19.96 1.75
CA ASP A 86 11.97 -20.93 2.40
C ASP A 86 11.15 -22.17 2.79
#